data_AF-A0A7C6A2Y0-F1
#
_entry.id   AF-A0A7C6A2Y0-F1
#
_cell.length_a   1.000
_cell.length_b   1.000
_cell.length_c   1.000
_cell.angle_alpha   90.00
_cell.angle_beta   90.00
_cell.angle_gamma   90.00
#
_symmetry.space_group_name_H-M   'P 1'
#
loop_
_entity.id
_entity.type
_entity.pdbx_description
1 polymer ?
#
loop_
_entity_poly.entity_id
_entity_poly.type
_entity_poly.pdbx_seq_one_letter_code
_entity_poly.pdbx_strand_id
1 'polypeptide(L)'
;MGDPVAPDERAERLKQLVEAGREKGYVLYDEVSELLPEEVGDGPELDELLAQLDSADVEILEEPRAEKLPEEELGELELEP
;
A
#
# COMPACT_ATOMS: atom_id res chain seq x y z
N MET A 1 -24.18 -4.00 -10.53
CA MET A 1 -23.40 -4.46 -11.68
C MET A 1 -22.06 -3.77 -11.53
N GLY A 2 -21.02 -4.48 -11.08
CA GLY A 2 -19.67 -3.95 -11.10
C GLY A 2 -19.20 -4.01 -12.55
N ASP A 3 -18.82 -2.86 -13.11
CA ASP A 3 -18.27 -2.79 -14.45
C ASP A 3 -17.00 -3.66 -14.53
N PRO A 4 -16.82 -4.46 -15.58
CA PRO A 4 -15.57 -5.18 -15.78
C PRO A 4 -14.47 -4.16 -16.02
N VAL A 5 -13.68 -3.86 -14.98
CA VAL A 5 -12.50 -3.00 -15.09
C VAL A 5 -11.63 -3.50 -16.24
N ALA A 6 -11.40 -2.65 -17.23
CA ALA A 6 -10.58 -3.01 -18.38
C ALA A 6 -9.17 -3.41 -17.90
N PRO A 7 -8.49 -4.37 -18.54
CA PRO A 7 -7.12 -4.71 -18.20
C PRO A 7 -6.18 -3.50 -18.31
N ASP A 8 -6.46 -2.57 -19.22
CA ASP A 8 -5.74 -1.30 -19.35
C ASP A 8 -5.89 -0.39 -18.12
N GLU A 9 -7.10 -0.25 -17.57
CA GLU A 9 -7.32 0.57 -16.37
C GLU A 9 -6.57 -0.01 -15.17
N ARG A 10 -6.47 -1.34 -15.05
CA ARG A 10 -5.70 -1.99 -13.98
C ARG A 10 -4.21 -1.71 -14.09
N ALA A 11 -3.64 -1.86 -15.28
CA ALA A 11 -2.23 -1.54 -15.53
C ALA A 11 -1.91 -0.07 -15.23
N GLU A 12 -2.84 0.84 -15.57
CA GLU A 12 -2.69 2.26 -15.25
C GLU A 12 -2.68 2.51 -13.74
N ARG A 13 -3.58 1.87 -12.98
CA ARG A 13 -3.61 2.01 -11.51
C ARG A 13 -2.37 1.44 -10.83
N LEU A 14 -1.89 0.28 -11.27
CA LEU A 14 -0.64 -0.31 -10.77
C LEU A 14 0.54 0.64 -10.98
N LYS A 15 0.62 1.21 -12.18
CA LYS A 15 1.68 2.16 -12.52
C LYS A 15 1.59 3.43 -11.67
N GLN A 16 0.39 3.96 -11.46
CA GLN A 16 0.18 5.11 -10.57
C GLN A 16 0.64 4.81 -9.14
N LEU A 17 0.38 3.61 -8.64
CA LEU A 17 0.80 3.21 -7.29
C LEU A 17 2.32 3.13 -7.17
N VAL A 18 2.99 2.55 -8.16
CA VAL A 18 4.46 2.49 -8.22
C VAL A 18 5.05 3.90 -8.34
N GLU A 19 4.48 4.78 -9.16
CA GLU A 19 4.95 6.17 -9.28
C GLU A 19 4.78 6.94 -7.97
N ALA A 20 3.61 6.85 -7.32
CA ALA A 20 3.35 7.48 -6.02
C ALA A 20 4.27 6.94 -4.92
N GLY A 21 4.50 5.63 -4.91
CA GLY A 21 5.40 4.96 -4.00
C GLY A 21 6.85 5.36 -4.19
N ARG A 22 7.28 5.44 -5.44
CA ARG A 22 8.65 5.80 -5.81
C ARG A 22 9.02 7.22 -5.42
N GLU A 23 8.09 8.15 -5.41
CA GLU A 23 8.34 9.51 -4.93
C GLU A 23 8.66 9.55 -3.43
N LYS A 24 8.02 8.69 -2.64
CA LYS A 24 8.18 8.63 -1.18
C LYS A 24 9.23 7.59 -0.73
N GLY A 25 9.49 6.58 -1.55
CA GLY A 25 10.20 5.35 -1.18
C GLY A 25 9.33 4.31 -0.46
N TYR A 26 8.02 4.59 -0.30
CA TYR A 26 7.07 3.66 0.32
C TYR A 26 5.64 3.95 -0.13
N VAL A 27 4.77 2.93 -0.05
CA VAL A 27 3.31 3.01 -0.25
C VAL A 27 2.60 2.43 0.96
N LEU A 28 1.38 2.90 1.23
CA LEU A 28 0.58 2.34 2.32
C LEU A 28 -0.32 1.22 1.84
N TYR A 29 -0.61 0.25 2.71
CA TYR A 29 -1.55 -0.81 2.42
C TYR A 29 -2.95 -0.24 2.10
N ASP A 30 -3.34 0.85 2.77
CA ASP A 30 -4.52 1.64 2.42
C ASP A 30 -4.44 2.21 0.99
N GLU A 31 -3.30 2.80 0.60
CA GLU A 31 -3.11 3.33 -0.77
C GLU A 31 -3.15 2.20 -1.81
N VAL A 32 -2.62 1.02 -1.47
CA VAL A 32 -2.74 -0.20 -2.26
C VAL A 32 -4.20 -0.60 -2.38
N SER A 33 -4.93 -0.69 -1.28
CA SER A 33 -6.35 -1.07 -1.26
C SER A 33 -7.28 -0.06 -1.94
N GLU A 34 -6.94 1.23 -1.96
CA GLU A 34 -7.72 2.25 -2.67
C GLU A 34 -7.54 2.17 -4.19
N LEU A 35 -6.30 1.91 -4.64
CA LEU A 35 -5.97 1.87 -6.05
C LEU A 35 -6.21 0.48 -6.66
N LEU A 36 -6.00 -0.58 -5.89
CA LEU A 36 -6.34 -1.95 -6.27
C LEU A 36 -7.72 -2.32 -5.69
N PRO A 37 -8.72 -2.61 -6.55
CA PRO A 37 -9.97 -3.18 -6.06
C PRO A 37 -9.72 -4.49 -5.30
N GLU A 38 -10.50 -4.75 -4.24
CA GLU A 38 -10.38 -5.96 -3.40
C GLU A 38 -10.34 -7.28 -4.19
N GLU A 39 -10.95 -7.32 -5.39
CA GLU A 39 -10.93 -8.48 -6.29
C GLU A 39 -9.54 -8.81 -6.88
N VAL A 40 -8.57 -7.90 -6.78
CA VAL A 40 -7.21 -8.03 -7.33
C VAL A 40 -6.18 -8.41 -6.25
N GLY A 41 -6.58 -8.35 -4.96
CA GLY A 41 -5.70 -8.57 -3.80
C GLY A 41 -5.11 -9.97 -3.65
N ASP A 42 -5.56 -10.95 -4.43
CA ASP A 42 -5.07 -12.34 -4.40
C ASP A 42 -4.68 -12.87 -5.80
N GLY A 43 -4.58 -11.98 -6.79
CA GLY A 43 -4.28 -12.33 -8.18
C GLY A 43 -2.79 -12.24 -8.55
N PRO A 44 -2.41 -12.75 -9.74
CA PRO A 44 -1.05 -12.55 -10.31
C PRO A 44 -0.72 -11.07 -10.52
N GLU A 45 -1.73 -10.20 -10.54
CA GLU A 45 -1.58 -8.75 -10.55
C GLU A 45 -0.93 -8.19 -9.28
N LEU A 46 -1.20 -8.76 -8.10
CA LEU A 46 -0.52 -8.34 -6.86
C LEU A 46 0.97 -8.71 -6.91
N ASP A 47 1.30 -9.91 -7.38
CA ASP A 47 2.70 -10.34 -7.56
C ASP A 47 3.44 -9.41 -8.52
N GLU A 48 2.81 -9.00 -9.62
CA GLU A 48 3.40 -8.04 -10.57
C GLU A 48 3.55 -6.64 -9.97
N LEU A 49 2.60 -6.20 -9.13
CA LEU A 49 2.77 -4.96 -8.37
C LEU A 49 3.98 -5.03 -7.43
N LEU A 50 4.04 -6.09 -6.61
CA LEU A 50 5.12 -6.29 -5.65
C LEU A 50 6.48 -6.31 -6.34
N ALA A 51 6.58 -6.98 -7.49
CA ALA A 51 7.79 -6.98 -8.31
C ALA A 51 8.15 -5.58 -8.86
N GLN A 52 7.16 -4.77 -9.24
CA GLN A 52 7.41 -3.40 -9.70
C GLN A 52 7.81 -2.47 -8.55
N LEU A 53 7.20 -2.60 -7.38
CA LEU A 53 7.56 -1.86 -6.18
C LEU A 53 8.97 -2.21 -5.71
N ASP A 54 9.30 -3.50 -5.64
CA ASP A 54 10.64 -4.00 -5.31
C ASP A 54 11.71 -3.47 -6.28
N SER A 55 11.43 -3.51 -7.60
CA SER A 55 12.29 -2.94 -8.64
C SER A 55 12.46 -1.42 -8.51
N ALA A 56 11.46 -0.73 -7.94
CA ALA A 56 11.47 0.71 -7.71
C ALA A 56 12.06 1.11 -6.33
N ASP A 57 12.52 0.14 -5.52
CA ASP A 57 12.99 0.35 -4.13
C ASP A 57 11.89 0.96 -3.23
N VAL A 58 10.66 0.50 -3.41
CA VAL A 58 9.47 0.98 -2.70
C VAL A 58 8.98 -0.09 -1.72
N GLU A 59 8.89 0.28 -0.44
CA GLU A 59 8.35 -0.61 0.61
C GLU A 59 6.84 -0.41 0.81
N ILE A 60 6.09 -1.49 1.04
CA ILE A 60 4.69 -1.40 1.46
C ILE A 60 4.64 -1.34 2.99
N LEU A 61 3.99 -0.32 3.55
CA LEU A 61 3.79 -0.15 4.99
C LEU A 61 2.31 -0.26 5.34
N GLU A 62 1.98 -0.88 6.47
CA GLU A 62 0.58 -0.91 6.96
C GLU A 62 0.12 0.48 7.41
N GLU A 63 1.02 1.30 7.94
CA GLU A 63 0.74 2.64 8.46
C GLU A 63 1.68 3.67 7.86
N PRO A 64 1.26 4.94 7.70
CA PRO A 64 2.18 6.01 7.33
C PRO A 64 3.36 5.97 8.29
N ARG A 65 4.58 6.03 7.74
CA ARG A 65 5.79 6.26 8.54
C ARG A 65 5.63 7.66 9.11
N ALA A 66 4.92 7.76 10.24
CA ALA A 66 4.87 8.96 11.03
C ALA A 66 6.33 9.28 11.30
N GLU A 67 6.86 10.32 10.66
CA GLU A 67 8.09 10.95 11.08
C GLU A 67 7.91 11.14 12.57
N LYS A 68 8.66 10.35 13.34
CA LYS A 68 8.46 10.19 14.77
C LYS A 68 8.46 11.56 15.42
N LEU A 69 7.29 12.13 15.64
CA LEU A 69 7.03 12.70 16.94
C LEU A 69 7.16 11.51 17.89
N PRO A 70 8.05 11.55 18.89
CA PRO A 70 8.13 10.48 19.85
C PRO A 70 6.78 10.40 20.55
N GLU A 71 5.94 9.46 20.13
CA GLU A 71 4.83 8.97 20.96
C GLU A 71 5.46 8.14 22.08
N GLU A 72 5.92 8.84 23.12
CA GLU A 72 6.14 8.28 24.45
C GLU A 72 4.80 7.98 25.15
N GLU A 73 3.76 7.46 24.50
CA GLU A 73 2.45 7.37 25.18
C GLU A 73 1.41 6.40 24.57
N LEU A 74 1.81 5.27 23.97
CA LEU A 74 0.85 4.18 23.69
C LEU A 74 1.32 2.90 24.38
N GLY A 75 1.11 2.89 25.69
CA GLY A 75 1.46 1.76 26.54
C GLY A 75 1.15 1.96 28.01
N GLU A 76 0.21 2.84 28.37
CA GLU A 76 -0.57 2.65 29.61
C GLU A 76 -1.33 1.31 29.48
N LEU A 77 -0.65 0.20 29.76
CA LEU A 77 -1.31 -0.94 30.37
C LEU A 77 -1.03 -0.84 31.86
N GLU A 78 -1.74 0.08 32.50
CA GLU A 78 -2.17 -0.12 33.88
C GLU A 78 -2.86 -1.48 33.97
N LEU A 79 -2.13 -2.49 34.47
CA LEU A 79 -2.73 -3.47 35.36
C LEU A 79 -1.96 -3.35 36.67
N GLU A 80 -2.54 -2.51 37.53
CA GLU A 80 -2.21 -2.19 38.92
C GLU A 80 -1.93 -3.45 39.82
N PRO A 81 -1.38 -3.26 41.03
CA PRO A 81 -0.14 -3.85 41.56
C PRO A 81 -0.15 -5.33 41.99
#